data_AF-A0A1H3F8S2-F1
#
_entry.id   AF-A0A1H3F8S2-F1
#
_cell.length_a   1.000
_cell.length_b   1.000
_cell.length_c   1.000
_cell.angle_alpha   90.00
_cell.angle_beta   90.00
_cell.angle_gamma   90.00
#
_symmetry.space_group_name_H-M   'P 1'
#
loop_
_entity.id
_entity.type
_entity.pdbx_description
1 polymer ?
#
loop_
_entity_poly.entity_id
_entity_poly.type
_entity_poly.pdbx_seq_one_letter_code
_entity_poly.pdbx_strand_id
1 'polypeptide(L)' 'MIFTQDSGIVKVWVSLVLNPDSPYELEDVPALFNLREVVTEVVNSMK' A
#
# COMPACT_ATOMS: atom_id res chain seq x y z
N MET A 1 -10.05 -2.33 -13.07
CA MET A 1 -10.19 -2.81 -11.67
C MET A 1 -9.91 -1.62 -10.76
N ILE A 2 -10.70 -1.43 -9.71
CA ILE A 2 -10.52 -0.31 -8.77
C ILE A 2 -10.22 -0.92 -7.41
N PHE A 3 -9.04 -0.64 -6.87
CA PHE A 3 -8.68 -0.99 -5.51
C PHE A 3 -9.21 0.05 -4.53
N THR A 4 -9.54 -0.40 -3.33
CA THR A 4 -9.99 0.41 -2.20
C THR A 4 -9.20 0.04 -0.95
N GLN A 5 -9.24 0.86 0.10
CA GLN A 5 -8.64 0.55 1.40
C GLN A 5 -9.05 -0.82 1.96
N ASP A 6 -10.24 -1.30 1.59
CA ASP A 6 -10.77 -2.59 2.04
C ASP A 6 -10.21 -3.79 1.28
N SER A 7 -9.56 -3.55 0.13
CA SER A 7 -9.01 -4.59 -0.73
C SER A 7 -7.89 -5.35 0.00
N GLY A 8 -7.94 -6.69 -0.07
CA GLY A 8 -6.94 -7.54 0.58
C GLY A 8 -5.51 -7.20 0.15
N ILE A 9 -5.29 -6.94 -1.14
CA ILE A 9 -3.97 -6.57 -1.67
C ILE A 9 -3.48 -5.21 -1.14
N VAL A 10 -4.37 -4.23 -0.95
CA VAL A 10 -4.01 -2.93 -0.37
C VAL A 10 -3.57 -3.13 1.08
N LYS A 11 -4.33 -3.91 1.86
CA LYS A 11 -4.00 -4.22 3.27
C LYS A 11 -2.64 -4.91 3.40
N VAL A 12 -2.36 -5.89 2.53
CA VAL A 12 -1.06 -6.58 2.51
C VAL A 12 0.07 -5.58 2.26
N TRP A 13 -0.04 -4.73 1.23
CA TRP A 13 1.00 -3.74 0.93
C TRP A 13 1.17 -2.71 2.04
N VAL A 14 0.08 -2.20 2.61
CA VAL A 14 0.14 -1.28 3.75
C VAL A 14 0.86 -1.93 4.94
N SER A 15 0.56 -3.19 5.26
CA SER A 15 1.26 -3.93 6.32
C SER A 15 2.73 -4.16 6.00
N LEU A 16 3.09 -4.43 4.73
CA LEU A 16 4.48 -4.57 4.32
C LEU A 16 5.24 -3.24 4.43
N VAL A 17 4.66 -2.13 4.02
CA VAL A 17 5.32 -0.81 4.03
C VAL A 17 5.45 -0.24 5.44
N LEU A 18 4.48 -0.48 6.32
CA LEU A 18 4.52 0.03 7.70
C LEU A 18 5.32 -0.85 8.65
N ASN A 19 5.67 -2.07 8.25
CA ASN A 19 6.44 -2.98 9.10
C ASN A 19 7.93 -2.57 9.09
N PRO A 20 8.54 -2.20 10.24
CA PRO A 20 9.94 -1.80 10.31
C PRO A 20 10.93 -2.91 9.95
N ASP A 21 10.52 -4.18 10.03
CA ASP A 21 11.33 -5.34 9.64
C ASP A 21 11.15 -5.75 8.17
N SER A 22 10.35 -4.99 7.42
CA SER A 22 10.09 -5.25 6.00
C SER A 22 11.09 -4.51 5.10
N PRO A 23 11.61 -5.15 4.05
CA PRO A 23 12.48 -4.49 3.08
C PRO A 23 11.70 -3.66 2.05
N TYR A 24 10.37 -3.63 2.12
CA TYR A 24 9.52 -3.01 1.11
C TYR A 24 9.16 -1.57 1.45
N GLU A 25 9.39 -0.67 0.50
CA GLU A 25 9.01 0.73 0.60
C GLU A 25 7.78 1.05 -0.28
N LEU A 26 7.25 2.28 -0.16
CA LEU A 26 6.16 2.76 -1.02
C LEU A 26 6.52 2.69 -2.52
N GLU A 27 7.80 2.79 -2.84
CA GLU A 27 8.30 2.66 -4.21
C GLU A 27 8.28 1.22 -4.73
N ASP A 28 8.27 0.20 -3.87
CA ASP A 28 8.16 -1.20 -4.32
C ASP A 28 6.72 -1.59 -4.67
N VAL A 29 5.74 -0.79 -4.24
CA VAL A 29 4.33 -1.04 -4.54
C VAL A 29 4.11 -0.92 -6.05
N PRO A 30 3.62 -1.98 -6.72
CA PRO A 30 3.47 -2.00 -8.16
C PRO A 30 2.47 -0.94 -8.62
N ALA A 31 2.82 -0.22 -9.69
CA ALA A 31 1.96 0.76 -10.35
C ALA A 31 0.87 0.07 -11.20
N LEU A 32 0.00 -0.68 -10.54
CA LEU A 32 -1.09 -1.43 -11.15
C LEU A 32 -2.43 -0.72 -10.90
N PHE A 33 -3.05 -0.18 -11.94
CA PHE A 33 -4.27 0.64 -11.84
C PHE A 33 -4.08 1.76 -10.79
N ASN A 34 -4.92 1.81 -9.76
CA ASN A 34 -4.85 2.77 -8.65
C ASN A 34 -4.22 2.18 -7.37
N LEU A 35 -3.56 1.00 -7.43
CA LEU A 35 -3.06 0.32 -6.23
C LEU A 35 -2.06 1.18 -5.46
N ARG A 36 -1.03 1.68 -6.14
CA ARG A 36 0.05 2.48 -5.53
C ARG A 36 -0.48 3.76 -4.92
N GLU A 37 -1.40 4.43 -5.60
CA GLU A 37 -2.04 5.65 -5.11
C GLU A 37 -2.80 5.38 -3.80
N VAL A 38 -3.65 4.36 -3.79
CA VAL A 38 -4.45 4.00 -2.59
C VAL A 38 -3.56 3.56 -1.43
N VAL A 39 -2.53 2.73 -1.68
CA VAL A 39 -1.58 2.33 -0.61
C VAL A 39 -0.86 3.56 -0.05
N THR A 40 -0.43 4.47 -0.91
CA THR A 40 0.25 5.71 -0.50
C THR A 40 -0.67 6.60 0.34
N GLU A 41 -1.92 6.76 -0.07
CA GLU A 41 -2.92 7.53 0.67
C GLU A 41 -3.16 6.94 2.07
N VAL A 42 -3.35 5.62 2.15
CA VAL A 42 -3.58 4.93 3.44
C VAL A 42 -2.36 5.07 4.35
N VAL A 43 -1.16 4.78 3.85
CA VAL A 43 0.09 4.90 4.63
C VAL A 43 0.30 6.34 5.12
N ASN A 44 0.07 7.35 4.27
CA ASN A 44 0.20 8.74 4.66
C ASN A 44 -0.87 9.19 5.65
N SER A 45 -2.06 8.60 5.64
CA SER A 45 -3.10 8.89 6.65
C SER A 45 -2.82 8.26 8.02
N MET A 46 -1.91 7.28 8.08
CA MET A 46 -1.51 6.56 9.30
C MET A 46 -0.21 7.10 9.92
N LYS A 47 0.55 7.93 9.20
CA LYS A 47 1.74 8.63 9.69
C LYS A 47 1.35 9.95 10.36
#